data_AF-A0A166AQK8-F1
#
_entry.id   AF-A0A166AQK8-F1
#
_cell.length_a   1.000
_cell.length_b   1.000
_cell.length_c   1.000
_cell.angle_alpha   90.00
_cell.angle_beta   90.00
_cell.angle_gamma   90.00
#
_symmetry.space_group_name_H-M   'P 1'
#
loop_
_entity.id
_entity.type
_entity.pdbx_description
1 polymer ?
#
loop_
_entity_poly.entity_id
_entity_poly.type
_entity_poly.pdbx_seq_one_letter_code
_entity_poly.pdbx_strand_id
1 'polypeptide(L)' 'MTLSKSFPRLKEVHILFPRDVWPATEREAKQSSWPPIAEAFAKQSGTLLDHSGRSWRPRKTAQLKDFW' A
#
# COMPACT_ATOMS: atom_id res chain seq x y z
N MET A 1 -3.67 -14.41 -13.71
CA MET A 1 -2.32 -13.98 -14.17
C MET A 1 -1.70 -13.14 -13.04
N THR A 2 -0.44 -13.36 -12.70
CA THR A 2 0.28 -12.51 -11.73
C THR A 2 0.98 -11.38 -12.48
N LEU A 3 1.07 -10.18 -11.90
CA LEU A 3 1.76 -9.05 -12.52
C LEU A 3 3.21 -9.38 -12.86
N SER A 4 3.86 -10.19 -12.03
CA SER A 4 5.23 -10.68 -12.29
C SER A 4 5.38 -11.48 -13.59
N LYS A 5 4.31 -12.13 -14.09
CA LYS A 5 4.34 -12.85 -15.37
C LYS A 5 4.11 -11.93 -16.56
N SER A 6 3.21 -10.95 -16.41
CA SER A 6 2.88 -10.02 -17.50
C SER A 6 3.89 -8.88 -17.63
N PHE A 7 4.47 -8.45 -16.51
CA PHE A 7 5.39 -7.33 -16.40
C PHE A 7 6.54 -7.69 -15.45
N PRO A 8 7.48 -8.55 -15.88
CA PRO A 8 8.53 -9.10 -15.01
C PRO A 8 9.52 -8.06 -14.45
N ARG A 9 9.50 -6.82 -14.97
CA ARG A 9 10.35 -5.72 -14.52
C ARG A 9 9.57 -4.58 -13.86
N LEU A 10 8.27 -4.75 -13.64
CA LEU A 10 7.46 -3.72 -13.02
C LEU A 10 7.79 -3.64 -11.53
N LYS A 11 8.41 -2.54 -11.13
CA LYS A 11 8.79 -2.27 -9.74
C LYS A 11 7.88 -1.25 -9.08
N GLU A 12 7.37 -0.29 -9.84
CA GLU A 12 6.69 0.89 -9.31
C GLU A 12 5.49 1.26 -10.17
N VAL A 13 4.41 1.70 -9.53
CA VAL A 13 3.23 2.29 -10.16
C VAL A 13 2.91 3.59 -9.44
N HIS A 14 2.81 4.68 -10.20
CA HIS A 14 2.52 6.01 -9.67
C HIS A 14 1.05 6.37 -9.94
N ILE A 15 0.35 6.74 -8.87
CA ILE A 15 -1.01 7.26 -8.93
C ILE A 15 -0.91 8.75 -9.21
N LEU A 16 -1.30 9.17 -10.41
CA LEU A 16 -1.18 10.57 -10.86
C LEU A 16 -2.29 11.50 -10.33
N PHE A 17 -3.19 10.99 -9.49
CA PHE A 17 -4.30 11.78 -8.99
C PHE A 17 -3.79 12.83 -7.96
N PRO A 18 -4.18 14.12 -8.05
CA PRO A 18 -3.60 15.21 -7.27
C PRO A 18 -4.07 15.23 -5.79
N ARG A 19 -4.45 14.08 -5.23
CA ARG A 19 -4.83 13.95 -3.82
C ARG A 19 -4.02 12.85 -3.16
N ASP A 20 -3.76 13.04 -1.88
CA ASP A 20 -3.19 12.00 -1.03
C ASP A 20 -4.19 10.84 -0.95
N VAL A 21 -3.75 9.67 -1.40
CA VAL A 21 -4.57 8.44 -1.39
C VAL A 21 -4.34 7.62 -0.11
N TRP A 22 -3.25 7.90 0.61
CA TRP A 22 -2.90 7.17 1.81
C TRP A 22 -3.62 7.72 3.03
N PRO A 23 -4.35 6.85 3.76
CA PRO A 23 -5.11 7.28 4.92
C PRO A 23 -4.19 7.74 6.06
N ALA A 24 -4.57 8.86 6.68
CA ALA A 24 -3.87 9.50 7.79
C ALA A 24 -4.29 8.93 9.16
N THR A 25 -5.40 8.19 9.25
CA THR A 25 -5.89 7.55 10.48
C THR A 25 -6.32 6.10 10.26
N GLU A 26 -6.43 5.31 11.33
CA GLU A 26 -6.99 3.94 11.23
C GLU A 26 -8.44 3.94 10.74
N ARG A 27 -9.23 4.96 11.10
CA ARG A 27 -10.61 5.11 10.65
C ARG A 27 -10.66 5.28 9.13
N GLU A 28 -9.82 6.17 8.59
CA GLU A 28 -9.70 6.35 7.14
C GLU A 28 -9.17 5.09 6.46
N ALA A 29 -8.25 4.36 7.09
CA ALA A 29 -7.72 3.12 6.54
C ALA A 29 -8.79 2.04 6.39
N LYS A 30 -9.73 1.95 7.34
CA LYS A 30 -10.89 1.02 7.24
C LYS A 30 -11.89 1.41 6.15
N GLN A 31 -11.92 2.68 5.74
CA GLN A 31 -12.83 3.19 4.72
C GLN A 31 -12.20 3.27 3.32
N SER A 32 -10.87 3.22 3.24
CA SER A 32 -10.12 3.34 1.99
C SER A 32 -9.87 1.98 1.34
N SER A 33 -10.07 1.90 0.03
CA SER A 33 -9.68 0.72 -0.76
C SER A 33 -8.19 0.69 -1.11
N TRP A 34 -7.46 1.78 -0.89
CA TRP A 34 -6.04 1.88 -1.29
C TRP A 34 -5.08 0.99 -0.49
N PRO A 35 -5.17 0.89 0.85
CA PRO A 35 -4.27 0.01 1.61
C PRO A 35 -4.29 -1.46 1.18
N PRO A 36 -5.47 -2.12 1.04
CA PRO A 36 -5.50 -3.50 0.56
C PRO A 36 -4.91 -3.67 -0.85
N ILE A 37 -5.12 -2.69 -1.75
CA ILE A 37 -4.55 -2.69 -3.10
C ILE A 37 -3.03 -2.58 -3.05
N ALA A 38 -2.51 -1.65 -2.21
CA ALA A 38 -1.07 -1.47 -2.00
C ALA A 38 -0.41 -2.74 -1.47
N GLU A 39 -1.03 -3.41 -0.50
CA GLU A 39 -0.53 -4.67 0.06
C GLU A 39 -0.58 -5.82 -0.97
N ALA A 40 -1.64 -5.90 -1.77
CA ALA A 40 -1.73 -6.88 -2.85
C ALA A 40 -0.66 -6.67 -3.92
N PHE A 41 -0.34 -5.41 -4.24
CA PHE A 41 0.71 -5.06 -5.19
C PHE A 41 2.12 -5.36 -4.63
N ALA A 42 2.35 -5.06 -3.34
CA ALA A 42 3.59 -5.39 -2.63
C ALA A 42 3.88 -6.89 -2.63
N LYS A 43 2.86 -7.74 -2.47
CA LYS A 43 3.00 -9.21 -2.57
C LYS A 43 3.45 -9.67 -3.96
N GLN A 44 3.25 -8.86 -5.00
CA GLN A 44 3.67 -9.15 -6.37
C GLN A 44 5.01 -8.50 -6.74
N SER A 45 5.78 -8.05 -5.76
CA SER A 45 7.11 -7.39 -5.89
C SER A 45 7.08 -5.97 -6.47
N GLY A 46 5.94 -5.29 -6.41
CA GLY A 46 5.82 -3.89 -6.83
C GLY A 46 5.54 -2.94 -5.67
N THR A 47 5.78 -1.65 -5.87
CA THR A 47 5.42 -0.57 -4.95
C THR A 47 4.38 0.36 -5.60
N LEU A 48 3.30 0.66 -4.87
CA LEU A 48 2.37 1.70 -5.26
C LEU A 48 2.77 3.02 -4.61
N LEU A 49 2.91 4.05 -5.42
CA LEU A 49 3.32 5.40 -5.04
C LEU A 49 2.19 6.37 -5.36
N ASP A 50 1.92 7.31 -4.46
CA ASP A 50 1.01 8.43 -4.74
C ASP A 50 1.68 9.52 -5.59
N HIS A 51 0.93 10.58 -5.88
CA HIS A 51 1.43 11.71 -6.68
C HIS A 51 2.61 12.45 -6.02
N SER A 52 2.80 12.29 -4.71
CA SER A 52 3.92 12.84 -3.94
C SER A 52 5.10 11.88 -3.81
N GLY A 53 5.01 10.69 -4.41
CA GLY A 53 6.03 9.64 -4.33
C GLY A 53 6.03 8.87 -3.00
N ARG A 54 4.98 8.97 -2.19
CA ARG A 54 4.86 8.21 -0.94
C ARG A 54 4.20 6.87 -1.21
N SER A 55 4.59 5.84 -0.45
CA SER A 55 3.94 4.53 -0.45
C SER A 55 3.10 4.29 0.80
N TRP A 56 2.15 3.35 0.72
CA TRP A 56 1.44 2.85 1.89
C TRP A 56 2.42 2.27 2.91
N ARG A 57 2.28 2.70 4.17
CA ARG A 57 3.00 2.14 5.31
C ARG A 57 1.98 1.65 6.34
N PRO A 58 1.82 0.32 6.50
CA PRO A 58 0.98 -0.22 7.56
C PRO A 58 1.50 0.31 8.89
N ARG A 59 0.66 1.03 9.62
CA ARG A 59 0.98 1.39 11.00
C ARG A 59 0.81 0.11 11.79
N LYS A 60 1.92 -0.48 12.22
CA LYS A 60 1.86 -1.49 13.27
C LYS A 60 1.27 -0.77 14.50
N THR A 61 -0.01 -0.98 14.78
CA THR A 61 -0.45 -0.92 16.16
C THR A 61 0.44 -1.93 16.87
N ALA A 62 1.29 -1.46 17.78
CA ALA A 62 2.11 -2.34 18.57
C ALA A 62 1.18 -3.35 19.24
N GLN A 63 1.11 -4.58 18.72
CA GLN A 63 0.64 -5.70 19.50
C GLN A 63 1.71 -5.91 20.56
N LEU A 64 1.57 -5.18 21.67
CA LEU A 64 1.95 -5.68 22.98
C LEU A 64 1.09 -6.92 23.22
N LYS A 65 1.47 -8.03 22.60
CA LYS A 65 0.94 -9.37 22.87
C LYS A 65 2.12 -10.27 23.20
N ASP A 66 2.85 -9.89 24.24
CA ASP A 66 3.84 -10.73 24.92
C ASP A 66 3.92 -10.25 26.39
N PHE A 67 2.82 -10.37 27.13
CA PHE A 67 2.82 -10.38 28.59
C PHE A 67 1.61 -11.18 29.07
N TRP A 68 1.85 -12.48 29.26
CA TRP A 68 1.26 -13.49 30.15
C TRP A 68 1.26 -14.85 29.46
#